data_AF-A0A7V9IU80-F1
#
_entry.id   AF-A0A7V9IU80-F1
#
_cell.length_a   1.000
_cell.length_b   1.000
_cell.length_c   1.000
_cell.angle_alpha   90.00
_cell.angle_beta   90.00
_cell.angle_gamma   90.00
#
_symmetry.space_group_name_H-M   'P 1'
#
loop_
_entity.id
_entity.type
_entity.pdbx_description
1 polymer ?
#
loop_
_entity_poly.entity_id
_entity_poly.type
_entity_poly.pdbx_seq_one_letter_code
_entity_poly.pdbx_strand_id
1 'polypeptide(L)'
;ETVFFLLILAGRVFGPGFGFVLGCTSLLASALLTAGVGPWLPFQMMCAAWIGMGAGLLPRRVRGRAELAMLVAYGIFAAYAFGLLINLWFWPFVAGTDLGGAQSLSYVPGASLLDNLHRFGVFTLLTSTAGWDTGRAITNTVAILLLGPAVLATLRRAARRASYGAVGTFAPSGGRSDAVRPPPTTRR
;
A
#
# COMPACT_ATOMS: atom_id res chain seq x y z
N GLU A 1 11.32 5.57 -10.48
CA GLU A 1 10.62 4.34 -10.02
C GLU A 1 9.12 4.56 -10.14
N THR A 2 8.40 3.71 -10.91
CA THR A 2 6.98 3.91 -11.28
C THR A 2 6.03 2.94 -10.58
N VAL A 3 6.55 2.01 -9.78
CA VAL A 3 5.76 0.98 -9.10
C VAL A 3 4.75 1.58 -8.12
N PHE A 4 5.13 2.65 -7.40
CA PHE A 4 4.24 3.28 -6.41
C PHE A 4 2.99 3.88 -7.04
N PHE A 5 3.11 4.45 -8.23
CA PHE A 5 1.98 5.01 -8.97
C PHE A 5 0.91 3.94 -9.20
N LEU A 6 1.32 2.76 -9.69
CA LEU A 6 0.39 1.66 -9.93
C LEU A 6 -0.19 1.10 -8.62
N LEU A 7 0.63 0.92 -7.58
CA LEU A 7 0.16 0.44 -6.28
C LEU A 7 -0.88 1.37 -5.66
N ILE A 8 -0.67 2.68 -5.72
CA ILE A 8 -1.58 3.70 -5.19
C ILE A 8 -2.91 3.67 -5.95
N LEU A 9 -2.88 3.70 -7.28
CA LEU A 9 -4.10 3.71 -8.09
C LEU A 9 -4.88 2.39 -7.97
N ALA A 10 -4.19 1.26 -7.97
CA ALA A 10 -4.80 -0.05 -7.82
C ALA A 10 -5.41 -0.22 -6.42
N GLY A 11 -4.68 0.13 -5.35
CA GLY A 11 -5.20 0.13 -3.99
C GLY A 11 -6.42 1.04 -3.83
N ARG A 12 -6.38 2.25 -4.41
CA ARG A 12 -7.50 3.19 -4.40
C ARG A 12 -8.77 2.61 -5.04
N VAL A 13 -8.64 1.85 -6.13
CA VAL A 13 -9.78 1.28 -6.88
C VAL A 13 -10.29 0.00 -6.24
N PHE A 14 -9.40 -0.97 -5.98
CA PHE A 14 -9.74 -2.32 -5.54
C PHE A 14 -9.79 -2.48 -4.01
N GLY A 15 -9.33 -1.50 -3.25
CA GLY A 15 -9.38 -1.47 -1.79
C GLY A 15 -8.09 -1.94 -1.09
N PRO A 16 -8.06 -1.87 0.25
CA PRO A 16 -6.84 -2.02 1.04
C PRO A 16 -6.25 -3.45 0.98
N GLY A 17 -7.10 -4.48 1.02
CA GLY A 17 -6.64 -5.87 0.94
C GLY A 17 -5.98 -6.20 -0.40
N PHE A 18 -6.57 -5.74 -1.51
CA PHE A 18 -5.96 -5.90 -2.84
C PHE A 18 -4.64 -5.13 -2.95
N GLY A 19 -4.61 -3.87 -2.47
CA GLY A 19 -3.40 -3.05 -2.48
C GLY A 19 -2.24 -3.66 -1.72
N PHE A 20 -2.52 -4.30 -0.57
CA PHE A 20 -1.53 -5.02 0.21
C PHE A 20 -0.95 -6.23 -0.54
N VAL A 21 -1.83 -7.11 -1.03
CA VAL A 21 -1.43 -8.31 -1.75
C VAL A 21 -0.66 -7.96 -3.03
N LEU A 22 -1.11 -6.94 -3.77
CA LEU A 22 -0.43 -6.43 -4.96
C LEU A 22 0.98 -5.94 -4.63
N GLY A 23 1.16 -5.22 -3.53
CA GLY A 23 2.48 -4.75 -3.09
C GLY A 23 3.42 -5.89 -2.73
N CYS A 24 2.96 -6.84 -1.92
CA CYS A 24 3.74 -8.04 -1.57
C CYS A 24 4.13 -8.86 -2.81
N THR A 25 3.14 -9.18 -3.66
CA THR A 25 3.35 -10.06 -4.82
C THR A 25 4.20 -9.42 -5.91
N SER A 26 4.01 -8.14 -6.19
CA SER A 26 4.81 -7.42 -7.20
C SER A 26 6.27 -7.39 -6.79
N LEU A 27 6.55 -7.10 -5.51
CA LEU A 27 7.92 -7.05 -5.03
C LEU A 27 8.56 -8.44 -4.93
N LEU A 28 7.81 -9.44 -4.46
CA LEU A 28 8.27 -10.83 -4.46
C LEU A 28 8.63 -11.30 -5.87
N ALA A 29 7.75 -11.05 -6.84
CA ALA A 29 7.99 -11.40 -8.24
C ALA A 29 9.25 -10.70 -8.78
N SER A 30 9.41 -9.40 -8.50
CA SER A 30 10.60 -8.65 -8.90
C SER A 30 11.88 -9.22 -8.26
N ALA A 31 11.84 -9.59 -6.99
CA ALA A 31 12.98 -10.17 -6.27
C ALA A 31 13.37 -11.55 -6.82
N LEU A 32 12.38 -12.38 -7.18
CA LEU A 32 12.64 -13.67 -7.81
C LEU A 32 13.27 -13.51 -9.20
N LEU A 33 12.78 -12.58 -10.01
CA LEU A 33 13.31 -12.31 -11.35
C LEU A 33 14.73 -11.74 -11.34
N THR A 34 15.06 -10.95 -10.32
CA THR A 34 16.37 -10.31 -10.18
C THR A 34 17.34 -11.10 -9.31
N ALA A 35 16.94 -12.30 -8.85
CA ALA A 35 17.65 -13.08 -7.84
C ALA A 35 17.96 -12.28 -6.54
N GLY A 36 17.19 -11.22 -6.26
CA GLY A 36 17.33 -10.35 -5.09
C GLY A 36 16.68 -10.89 -3.83
N VAL A 37 16.49 -12.21 -3.71
CA VAL A 37 15.89 -12.84 -2.53
C VAL A 37 16.90 -12.83 -1.39
N GLY A 38 16.56 -12.11 -0.31
CA GLY A 38 17.40 -12.04 0.87
C GLY A 38 16.59 -11.77 2.14
N PRO A 39 17.24 -11.78 3.33
CA PRO A 39 16.57 -11.55 4.62
C PRO A 39 15.85 -10.20 4.73
N TRP A 40 16.21 -9.22 3.90
CA TRP A 40 15.57 -7.90 3.82
C TRP A 40 14.28 -7.90 3.01
N LEU A 41 14.02 -8.94 2.21
CA LEU A 41 12.87 -9.01 1.31
C LEU A 41 11.53 -8.88 2.05
N PRO A 42 11.26 -9.55 3.19
CA PRO A 42 10.01 -9.39 3.93
C PRO A 42 9.76 -7.94 4.36
N PHE A 43 10.81 -7.23 4.78
CA PHE A 43 10.72 -5.82 5.16
C PHE A 43 10.35 -4.95 3.96
N GLN A 44 11.01 -5.16 2.82
CA GLN A 44 10.69 -4.42 1.60
C GLN A 44 9.28 -4.76 1.09
N MET A 45 8.85 -6.01 1.18
CA MET A 45 7.50 -6.45 0.81
C MET A 45 6.46 -5.73 1.66
N MET A 46 6.69 -5.66 2.97
CA MET A 46 5.84 -4.90 3.88
C MET A 46 5.83 -3.40 3.52
N CYS A 47 7.01 -2.83 3.24
CA CYS A 47 7.17 -1.45 2.78
C CYS A 47 6.44 -1.15 1.47
N ALA A 48 6.34 -2.10 0.54
CA ALA A 48 5.55 -1.94 -0.69
C ALA A 48 4.04 -2.14 -0.43
N ALA A 49 3.68 -3.09 0.42
CA ALA A 49 2.31 -3.47 0.70
C ALA A 49 1.51 -2.39 1.44
N TRP A 50 2.13 -1.68 2.40
CA TRP A 50 1.43 -0.62 3.12
C TRP A 50 1.09 0.58 2.21
N ILE A 51 1.90 0.86 1.18
CA ILE A 51 1.63 1.95 0.22
C ILE A 51 0.32 1.69 -0.53
N GLY A 52 0.15 0.47 -1.06
CA GLY A 52 -1.08 0.07 -1.73
C GLY A 52 -2.26 -0.04 -0.77
N MET A 53 -2.05 -0.59 0.42
CA MET A 53 -3.07 -0.71 1.45
C MET A 53 -3.61 0.66 1.90
N GLY A 54 -2.73 1.59 2.24
CA GLY A 54 -3.10 2.93 2.71
C GLY A 54 -3.84 3.74 1.66
N ALA A 55 -3.49 3.59 0.37
CA ALA A 55 -4.25 4.20 -0.73
C ALA A 55 -5.69 3.67 -0.80
N GLY A 56 -5.89 2.40 -0.44
CA GLY A 56 -7.22 1.77 -0.35
C GLY A 56 -8.04 2.22 0.87
N LEU A 57 -7.39 2.69 1.93
CA LEU A 57 -8.03 3.24 3.14
C LEU A 57 -8.47 4.71 2.98
N LEU A 58 -8.00 5.40 1.94
CA LEU A 58 -8.36 6.80 1.69
C LEU A 58 -9.89 6.98 1.52
N PRO A 59 -10.44 8.13 1.96
CA PRO A 59 -11.88 8.40 1.90
C PRO A 59 -12.48 8.17 0.51
N ARG A 60 -13.40 7.19 0.41
CA ARG A 60 -13.99 6.81 -0.89
C ARG A 60 -14.95 7.86 -1.47
N ARG A 61 -15.39 8.81 -0.63
CA ARG A 61 -16.34 9.88 -0.99
C ARG A 61 -15.69 10.96 -1.87
N VAL A 62 -14.37 11.10 -1.83
CA VAL A 62 -13.64 12.11 -2.61
C VAL A 62 -13.51 11.64 -4.07
N ARG A 63 -13.91 12.50 -5.02
CA ARG A 63 -13.91 12.22 -6.46
C ARG A 63 -13.41 13.42 -7.27
N GLY A 64 -13.05 13.18 -8.53
CA GLY A 64 -12.66 14.23 -9.48
C GLY A 64 -11.31 14.84 -9.14
N ARG A 65 -11.20 16.18 -9.22
CA ARG A 65 -9.92 16.89 -9.00
C ARG A 65 -9.42 16.77 -7.55
N ALA A 66 -10.34 16.75 -6.58
CA ALA A 66 -10.00 16.56 -5.16
C ALA A 66 -9.42 15.16 -4.89
N GLU A 67 -9.91 14.14 -5.61
CA GLU A 67 -9.36 12.79 -5.53
C GLU A 67 -7.95 12.74 -6.09
N LEU A 68 -7.70 13.41 -7.22
CA LEU A 68 -6.36 13.48 -7.79
C LEU A 68 -5.38 14.18 -6.83
N ALA A 69 -5.77 15.33 -6.27
CA ALA A 69 -4.95 16.05 -5.30
C ALA A 69 -4.63 15.20 -4.06
N MET A 70 -5.63 14.47 -3.54
CA MET A 70 -5.45 13.54 -2.43
C MET A 70 -4.47 12.41 -2.76
N LEU A 71 -4.56 11.83 -3.96
CA LEU A 71 -3.65 10.76 -4.41
C LEU A 71 -2.23 11.27 -4.62
N VAL A 72 -2.06 12.49 -5.12
CA VAL A 72 -0.75 13.14 -5.23
C VAL A 72 -0.16 13.37 -3.84
N ALA A 73 -0.90 13.98 -2.92
CA ALA A 73 -0.46 14.22 -1.56
C ALA A 73 -0.07 12.90 -0.85
N TYR A 74 -0.90 11.86 -1.02
CA TYR A 74 -0.60 10.52 -0.51
C TYR A 74 0.66 9.92 -1.16
N GLY A 75 0.84 10.07 -2.47
CA GLY A 75 2.02 9.55 -3.17
C GLY A 75 3.32 10.23 -2.75
N ILE A 76 3.28 11.54 -2.48
CA ILE A 76 4.41 12.29 -1.91
C ILE A 76 4.73 11.77 -0.51
N PHE A 77 3.71 11.69 0.36
CA PHE A 77 3.87 11.16 1.71
C PHE A 77 4.45 9.73 1.71
N ALA A 78 3.89 8.86 0.87
CA ALA A 78 4.34 7.47 0.74
C ALA A 78 5.79 7.37 0.25
N ALA A 79 6.22 8.22 -0.69
CA ALA A 79 7.59 8.22 -1.19
C ALA A 79 8.61 8.58 -0.10
N TYR A 80 8.30 9.58 0.73
CA TYR A 80 9.14 10.00 1.86
C TYR A 80 9.11 9.00 3.01
N ALA A 81 7.92 8.50 3.37
CA ALA A 81 7.77 7.51 4.44
C ALA A 81 8.47 6.18 4.08
N PHE A 82 8.39 5.74 2.82
CA PHE A 82 9.14 4.57 2.35
C PHE A 82 10.65 4.80 2.44
N GLY A 83 11.13 5.96 2.01
CA GLY A 83 12.53 6.36 2.14
C GLY A 83 12.99 6.33 3.59
N LEU A 84 12.21 6.93 4.49
CA LEU A 84 12.49 6.93 5.92
C LEU A 84 12.55 5.51 6.50
N LEU A 85 11.60 4.63 6.19
CA LEU A 85 11.58 3.25 6.68
C LEU A 85 12.78 2.45 6.18
N ILE A 86 13.15 2.59 4.91
CA ILE A 86 14.33 1.94 4.34
C ILE A 86 15.60 2.47 5.00
N ASN A 87 15.73 3.79 5.19
CA ASN A 87 16.87 4.36 5.92
C ASN A 87 16.93 3.84 7.36
N LEU A 88 15.78 3.72 8.06
CA LEU A 88 15.74 3.21 9.42
C LEU A 88 16.23 1.77 9.51
N TRP A 89 15.88 0.95 8.52
CA TRP A 89 16.33 -0.43 8.42
C TRP A 89 17.83 -0.52 8.09
N PHE A 90 18.34 0.29 7.18
CA PHE A 90 19.75 0.26 6.75
C PHE A 90 20.71 1.00 7.69
N TRP A 91 20.22 1.98 8.45
CA TRP A 91 21.03 2.84 9.30
C TRP A 91 21.92 2.07 10.29
N PRO A 92 21.45 1.02 10.99
CA PRO A 92 22.31 0.21 11.87
C PRO A 92 23.45 -0.51 11.13
N PHE A 93 23.29 -0.81 9.85
CA PHE A 93 24.24 -1.59 9.05
C PHE A 93 25.25 -0.71 8.29
N VAL A 94 24.90 0.54 8.00
CA VAL A 94 25.79 1.53 7.36
C VAL A 94 26.58 2.36 8.39
N ALA A 95 26.17 2.32 9.67
CA ALA A 95 26.73 3.06 10.81
C ALA A 95 28.16 2.67 11.26
N GLY A 96 28.99 2.19 10.34
CA GLY A 96 30.43 1.92 10.55
C GLY A 96 31.36 2.55 9.51
N THR A 97 30.85 3.25 8.49
CA THR A 97 31.70 3.93 7.48
C THR A 97 31.66 5.44 7.67
N ASP A 98 32.81 6.01 8.03
CA ASP A 98 33.06 7.46 8.11
C ASP A 98 32.76 8.14 6.77
N LEU A 99 31.57 8.70 6.62
CA LEU A 99 31.28 9.67 5.57
C LEU A 99 31.65 11.07 6.08
N GLY A 100 32.92 11.44 5.90
CA GLY A 100 33.31 12.85 5.77
C GLY A 100 33.32 13.70 7.04
N GLY A 101 33.80 13.19 8.17
CA GLY A 101 34.28 14.04 9.29
C GLY A 101 33.21 14.67 10.18
N ALA A 102 31.92 14.33 10.02
CA ALA A 102 30.91 14.63 11.03
C ALA A 102 30.86 13.48 12.05
N GLN A 103 31.07 13.80 13.33
CA GLN A 103 31.16 12.84 14.43
C GLN A 103 30.07 11.75 14.37
N SER A 104 30.49 10.49 14.53
CA SER A 104 29.70 9.26 14.54
C SER A 104 28.17 9.46 14.67
N LEU A 105 27.47 9.56 13.52
CA LEU A 105 26.00 9.54 13.44
C LEU A 105 25.44 8.12 13.63
N SER A 106 26.21 7.22 14.23
CA SER A 106 25.84 5.84 14.48
C SER A 106 24.83 5.73 15.63
N TYR A 107 24.04 4.66 15.59
CA TYR A 107 23.22 4.26 16.73
C TYR A 107 24.13 3.96 17.92
N VAL A 108 23.89 4.63 19.05
CA VAL A 108 24.64 4.38 20.29
C VAL A 108 23.77 3.55 21.23
N PRO A 109 24.11 2.27 21.49
CA PRO A 109 23.40 1.46 22.47
C PRO A 109 23.48 2.11 23.86
N GLY A 110 22.33 2.38 24.48
CA GLY A 110 22.24 3.03 25.80
C GLY A 110 22.13 4.56 25.79
N ALA A 111 22.18 5.22 24.64
CA ALA A 111 21.86 6.64 24.53
C ALA A 111 20.35 6.89 24.59
N SER A 112 19.94 8.13 24.90
CA SER A 112 18.53 8.50 24.95
C SER A 112 17.85 8.27 23.60
N LEU A 113 16.56 7.89 23.62
CA LEU A 113 15.77 7.69 22.39
C LEU A 113 15.78 8.95 21.51
N LEU A 114 15.79 10.13 22.12
CA LEU A 114 15.76 11.43 21.45
C LEU A 114 17.06 11.70 20.66
N ASP A 115 18.22 11.35 21.23
CA ASP A 115 19.53 11.55 20.58
C ASP A 115 19.70 10.65 19.36
N ASN A 116 19.23 9.41 19.44
CA ASN A 116 19.24 8.48 18.32
C ASN A 116 18.25 8.91 17.22
N LEU A 117 17.08 9.46 17.58
CA LEU A 117 16.13 10.02 16.61
C LEU A 117 16.68 11.26 15.89
N HIS A 118 17.42 12.13 16.60
CA HIS A 118 18.08 13.29 16.00
C HIS A 118 19.17 12.87 15.00
N ARG A 119 20.05 11.93 15.37
CA ARG A 119 21.08 11.37 14.48
C ARG A 119 20.46 10.70 13.24
N PHE A 120 19.38 9.94 13.43
CA PHE A 120 18.62 9.32 12.35
C PHE A 120 17.99 10.36 11.40
N GLY A 121 17.42 11.44 11.94
CA GLY A 121 16.84 12.53 11.18
C GLY A 121 17.87 13.23 10.29
N VAL A 122 19.05 13.56 10.83
CA VAL A 122 20.14 14.18 10.08
C VAL A 122 20.70 13.24 9.01
N PHE A 123 20.87 11.95 9.31
CA PHE A 123 21.27 10.94 8.31
C PHE A 123 20.25 10.81 7.17
N THR A 124 18.96 10.76 7.49
CA THR A 124 17.88 10.65 6.49
C THR A 124 17.81 11.89 5.60
N LEU A 125 18.02 13.07 6.17
CA LEU A 125 18.08 14.35 5.44
C LEU A 125 19.27 14.40 4.48
N LEU A 126 20.48 14.06 4.96
CA LEU A 126 21.71 14.13 4.18
C LEU A 126 21.83 13.03 3.12
N THR A 127 21.46 11.79 3.46
CA THR A 127 21.71 10.62 2.60
C THR A 127 20.59 10.40 1.58
N SER A 128 19.32 10.63 1.95
CA SER A 128 18.19 10.14 1.16
C SER A 128 17.19 11.21 0.72
N THR A 129 16.97 12.24 1.54
CA THR A 129 15.95 13.28 1.28
C THR A 129 16.38 14.20 0.13
N ALA A 130 17.67 14.52 0.00
CA ALA A 130 18.17 15.50 -0.97
C ALA A 130 18.32 14.96 -2.42
N GLY A 131 18.36 13.64 -2.63
CA GLY A 131 18.66 13.06 -3.96
C GLY A 131 17.62 12.06 -4.45
N TRP A 132 17.66 10.84 -3.91
CA TRP A 132 16.89 9.71 -4.46
C TRP A 132 15.40 9.80 -4.16
N ASP A 133 15.01 10.09 -2.91
CA ASP A 133 13.59 10.10 -2.52
C ASP A 133 12.81 11.22 -3.22
N THR A 134 13.46 12.37 -3.44
CA THR A 134 12.88 13.51 -4.17
C THR A 134 12.67 13.19 -5.65
N GLY A 135 13.62 12.53 -6.31
CA GLY A 135 13.45 12.08 -7.70
C GLY A 135 12.30 11.09 -7.87
N ARG A 136 12.14 10.16 -6.91
CA ARG A 136 11.00 9.23 -6.87
C ARG A 136 9.68 9.96 -6.63
N ALA A 137 9.63 10.90 -5.68
CA ALA A 137 8.42 11.68 -5.39
C ALA A 137 7.96 12.50 -6.60
N ILE A 138 8.89 13.15 -7.31
CA ILE A 138 8.60 13.93 -8.53
C ILE A 138 8.06 13.01 -9.63
N THR A 139 8.77 11.92 -9.94
CA THR A 139 8.36 10.99 -11.01
C THR A 139 6.98 10.42 -10.74
N ASN A 140 6.71 10.02 -9.49
CA ASN A 140 5.45 9.44 -9.09
C ASN A 140 4.31 10.47 -9.17
N THR A 141 4.57 11.70 -8.73
CA THR A 141 3.63 12.82 -8.82
C THR A 141 3.27 13.14 -10.27
N VAL A 142 4.27 13.25 -11.14
CA VAL A 142 4.05 13.49 -12.58
C VAL A 142 3.24 12.36 -13.21
N ALA A 143 3.56 11.09 -12.90
CA ALA A 143 2.80 9.95 -13.38
C ALA A 143 1.34 9.97 -12.90
N ILE A 144 1.09 10.27 -11.61
CA ILE A 144 -0.27 10.39 -11.07
C ILE A 144 -1.03 11.52 -11.78
N LEU A 145 -0.42 12.69 -11.98
CA LEU A 145 -1.08 13.84 -12.60
C LEU A 145 -1.43 13.58 -14.07
N LEU A 146 -0.50 13.01 -14.84
CA LEU A 146 -0.68 12.80 -16.27
C LEU A 146 -1.52 11.56 -16.59
N LEU A 147 -1.26 10.45 -15.91
CA LEU A 147 -1.84 9.14 -16.24
C LEU A 147 -2.96 8.73 -15.28
N GLY A 148 -3.03 9.33 -14.09
CA GLY A 148 -4.00 8.99 -13.05
C GLY A 148 -5.45 8.98 -13.53
N PRO A 149 -5.97 10.01 -14.22
CA PRO A 149 -7.35 10.01 -14.70
C PRO A 149 -7.66 8.86 -15.65
N ALA A 150 -6.77 8.59 -16.62
CA ALA A 150 -6.94 7.53 -17.61
C ALA A 150 -6.86 6.14 -16.97
N VAL A 151 -5.87 5.92 -16.10
CA VAL A 151 -5.67 4.65 -15.40
C VAL A 151 -6.80 4.39 -14.41
N LEU A 152 -7.22 5.38 -13.61
CA LEU A 152 -8.38 5.24 -12.72
C LEU A 152 -9.65 4.88 -13.49
N ALA A 153 -9.91 5.53 -14.63
CA ALA A 153 -11.07 5.21 -15.47
C ALA A 153 -11.02 3.76 -15.97
N THR A 154 -9.84 3.32 -16.41
CA THR A 154 -9.60 1.98 -16.94
C THR A 154 -9.76 0.91 -15.84
N LEU A 155 -9.09 1.10 -14.70
CA LEU A 155 -9.16 0.18 -13.56
C LEU A 155 -10.58 0.09 -13.00
N ARG A 156 -11.31 1.21 -12.88
CA ARG A 156 -12.72 1.19 -12.45
C ARG A 156 -13.62 0.46 -13.45
N ARG A 157 -13.35 0.60 -14.76
CA ARG A 157 -14.08 -0.14 -15.80
C ARG A 157 -13.81 -1.63 -15.71
N ALA A 158 -12.55 -2.02 -15.49
CA ALA A 158 -12.17 -3.41 -15.26
C ALA A 158 -12.81 -3.98 -13.99
N ALA A 159 -12.80 -3.23 -12.88
CA ALA A 159 -13.41 -3.62 -11.61
C ALA A 159 -14.92 -3.92 -11.74
N ARG A 160 -15.66 -3.07 -12.48
CA ARG A 160 -17.09 -3.30 -12.75
C ARG A 160 -17.36 -4.57 -13.58
N ARG A 161 -16.39 -5.01 -14.38
CA ARG A 161 -16.47 -6.25 -15.15
C ARG A 161 -15.96 -7.47 -14.36
N ALA A 162 -15.20 -7.27 -13.30
CA ALA A 162 -14.78 -8.34 -12.41
C ALA A 162 -15.85 -8.65 -11.34
N SER A 163 -16.77 -7.72 -11.06
CA SER A 163 -17.89 -7.92 -10.14
C SER A 163 -19.05 -8.73 -10.75
N TYR A 164 -18.77 -9.83 -11.44
CA TYR A 164 -19.75 -10.89 -11.70
C TYR A 164 -19.74 -11.86 -10.52
N GLY A 165 -20.18 -11.37 -9.36
CA GLY A 165 -20.27 -12.14 -8.13
C GLY A 165 -21.47 -11.67 -7.35
N ALA A 166 -22.65 -12.14 -7.76
CA ALA A 166 -23.84 -12.04 -6.93
C ALA A 166 -23.47 -12.55 -5.53
N VAL A 167 -23.70 -11.72 -4.51
CA VAL A 167 -23.67 -12.20 -3.12
C VAL A 167 -24.78 -13.24 -3.04
N GLY A 168 -24.40 -14.52 -2.97
CA GLY A 168 -25.34 -15.61 -2.79
C GLY A 168 -26.13 -15.36 -1.51
N THR A 169 -27.33 -14.81 -1.65
CA THR A 169 -28.22 -14.60 -0.51
C THR A 169 -28.85 -15.95 -0.24
N PHE A 170 -28.36 -16.66 0.76
CA PHE A 170 -29.05 -17.85 1.26
C PHE A 170 -30.34 -17.37 1.91
N ALA A 171 -31.46 -17.50 1.18
CA ALA A 171 -32.76 -17.39 1.80
C ALA A 171 -32.87 -18.50 2.86
N PRO A 172 -33.36 -18.20 4.08
CA PRO A 172 -33.69 -19.25 5.03
C PRO A 172 -34.64 -20.22 4.32
N SER A 173 -34.31 -21.51 4.29
CA SER A 173 -35.24 -22.53 3.82
C SER A 173 -36.46 -22.45 4.71
N GLY A 174 -37.51 -21.76 4.25
CA GLY A 174 -38.80 -21.71 4.90
C GLY A 174 -39.23 -23.17 5.10
N GLY A 175 -39.20 -23.61 6.36
CA GLY A 175 -39.64 -24.93 6.74
C GLY A 175 -41.02 -25.14 6.15
N ARG A 176 -41.11 -26.02 5.15
CA ARG A 176 -42.38 -26.52 4.65
C ARG A 176 -42.92 -27.38 5.78
N SER A 177 -43.58 -26.75 6.73
CA SER A 177 -44.45 -27.43 7.68
C SER A 177 -45.59 -28.00 6.84
N ASP A 178 -45.43 -29.26 6.46
CA ASP A 178 -46.49 -30.11 5.93
C ASP A 178 -47.59 -30.18 7.01
N ALA A 179 -48.46 -29.19 6.99
CA ALA A 179 -49.69 -29.20 7.76
C ALA A 179 -50.55 -30.33 7.20
N VAL A 180 -50.52 -31.47 7.89
CA VAL A 180 -51.39 -32.63 7.70
C VAL A 180 -52.83 -32.13 7.52
N ARG A 181 -53.38 -32.26 6.30
CA ARG A 181 -54.80 -32.04 6.04
C ARG A 181 -55.59 -33.09 6.83
N PRO A 182 -56.58 -32.71 7.66
CA PRO A 182 -57.47 -33.68 8.28
C PRO A 182 -58.35 -34.35 7.19
N PRO A 183 -58.74 -35.62 7.37
CA PRO A 183 -59.53 -36.36 6.39
C PRO A 183 -60.94 -35.78 6.24
N PRO A 184 -61.55 -35.88 5.03
CA PRO A 184 -62.88 -35.36 4.78
C PRO A 184 -63.93 -36.16 5.57
N THR A 185 -64.69 -35.46 6.42
CA THR A 185 -65.89 -36.00 7.07
C THR A 185 -66.98 -36.20 6.02
N THR A 186 -67.25 -37.45 5.65
CA THR A 186 -68.45 -37.82 4.89
C THR A 186 -69.67 -37.67 5.79
N ARG A 187 -70.48 -36.62 5.59
CA ARG A 187 -71.87 -36.59 6.04
C ARG A 187 -72.73 -37.35 5.04
N ARG A 188 -73.46 -38.35 5.50
CA ARG A 188 -74.69 -38.85 4.90
C ARG A 188 -75.82 -38.62 5.89
#